data_AF-A0A0N1E3A5-F1
#
_entry.id   AF-A0A0N1E3A5-F1
#
_cell.length_a   1.000
_cell.length_b   1.000
_cell.length_c   1.000
_cell.angle_alpha   90.00
_cell.angle_beta   90.00
_cell.angle_gamma   90.00
#
_symmetry.space_group_name_H-M   'P 1'
#
loop_
_entity.id
_entity.type
_entity.pdbx_description
1 polymer ?
#
loop_
_entity_poly.entity_id
_entity_poly.type
_entity_poly.pdbx_seq_one_letter_code
_entity_poly.pdbx_strand_id
1 'polypeptide(L)' 'MIRTKILIDGRPMTQQYLNNDISEKYNKSWNSAREEILPNTILENLDLISDYFKIEIDDFFQLVKNITKKK' A
#
# COMPACT_ATOMS: atom_id res chain seq x y z
N MET A 1 13.94 -5.30 13.93
CA MET A 1 12.94 -5.02 12.86
C MET A 1 13.64 -4.18 11.79
N ILE A 2 14.03 -4.78 10.66
CA ILE A 2 14.76 -4.06 9.61
C ILE A 2 13.72 -3.21 8.88
N ARG A 3 13.56 -1.93 9.28
CA ARG A 3 12.86 -0.93 8.48
C ARG A 3 13.78 -0.56 7.31
N THR A 4 13.77 -1.38 6.27
CA THR A 4 14.38 -1.00 4.99
C THR A 4 13.70 0.29 4.55
N LYS A 5 14.45 1.39 4.43
CA LYS A 5 13.91 2.64 3.89
C LYS A 5 13.58 2.40 2.42
N ILE A 6 12.29 2.22 2.12
CA ILE A 6 11.81 2.29 0.75
C ILE A 6 11.85 3.76 0.35
N LEU A 7 12.58 4.05 -0.72
CA LEU A 7 12.71 5.41 -1.26
C LEU A 7 11.92 5.49 -2.57
N ILE A 8 11.12 6.54 -2.72
CA ILE A 8 10.52 6.95 -4.00
C ILE A 8 11.19 8.26 -4.40
N ASP A 9 11.82 8.30 -5.57
CA ASP A 9 12.57 9.45 -6.07
C ASP A 9 13.58 10.01 -5.05
N GLY A 10 14.25 9.11 -4.32
CA GLY A 10 15.23 9.46 -3.30
C GLY A 10 14.65 9.96 -1.98
N ARG A 11 13.31 10.04 -1.84
CA ARG A 11 12.63 10.44 -0.60
C ARG A 11 12.05 9.23 0.13
N PRO A 12 12.06 9.18 1.47
CA PRO A 12 11.43 8.10 2.22
C PRO A 12 9.93 8.02 1.90
N MET A 13 9.48 6.83 1.51
CA MET A 13 8.06 6.51 1.39
C MET A 13 7.46 6.34 2.78
N THR A 14 7.14 7.46 3.42
CA THR A 14 6.44 7.46 4.72
C THR A 14 4.95 7.23 4.52
N GLN A 15 4.24 6.86 5.58
CA GLN A 15 2.77 6.80 5.56
C GLN A 15 2.15 8.13 5.14
N GLN A 16 2.67 9.25 5.65
CA GLN A 16 2.22 10.59 5.28
C GLN A 16 2.46 10.89 3.79
N TYR A 17 3.63 10.50 3.26
CA TYR A 17 3.93 10.67 1.84
C TYR A 17 2.90 9.93 0.98
N LEU A 18 2.66 8.65 1.28
CA LEU A 18 1.70 7.84 0.52
C LEU A 18 0.28 8.41 0.60
N ASN A 19 -0.18 8.79 1.80
CA ASN A 19 -1.52 9.36 1.99
C ASN A 19 -1.69 10.65 1.17
N ASN A 20 -0.68 11.53 1.18
CA ASN A 20 -0.71 12.77 0.42
C ASN A 20 -0.71 12.51 -1.09
N ASP A 21 0.20 11.66 -1.57
CA ASP A 21 0.36 11.39 -3.00
C ASP A 21 -0.87 10.67 -3.59
N ILE A 22 -1.50 9.76 -2.83
CA ILE A 22 -2.79 9.16 -3.21
C ILE A 22 -3.91 10.20 -3.22
N SER A 23 -3.95 11.08 -2.22
CA SER A 23 -4.95 12.15 -2.21
C SER A 23 -4.81 13.09 -3.41
N GLU A 24 -3.58 13.40 -3.82
CA GLU A 24 -3.32 14.25 -4.99
C GLU A 24 -3.67 13.54 -6.30
N LYS A 25 -3.26 12.27 -6.48
CA LYS A 25 -3.45 11.53 -7.74
C LYS A 25 -4.86 11.03 -7.97
N TYR A 26 -5.55 10.61 -6.89
CA TYR A 26 -6.85 9.95 -6.98
C TYR A 26 -8.00 10.79 -6.43
N ASN A 27 -7.70 11.98 -5.86
CA ASN A 27 -8.68 12.81 -5.15
C ASN A 27 -9.45 12.03 -4.08
N LYS A 28 -8.77 11.11 -3.39
CA LYS A 28 -9.33 10.25 -2.33
C LYS A 28 -8.55 10.41 -1.04
N SER A 29 -9.29 10.56 0.07
CA SER A 29 -8.68 10.47 1.40
C SER A 29 -8.36 9.01 1.70
N TRP A 30 -7.08 8.70 1.86
CA TRP A 30 -6.60 7.38 2.21
C TRP A 30 -5.69 7.45 3.43
N ASN A 31 -5.75 6.42 4.28
CA ASN A 31 -4.94 6.34 5.48
C ASN A 31 -4.26 4.97 5.56
N SER A 32 -3.03 4.91 5.07
CA SER A 32 -2.23 3.69 5.03
C SER A 32 -2.08 3.02 6.40
N ALA A 33 -1.96 3.80 7.47
CA ALA A 33 -1.81 3.29 8.84
C ALA A 33 -3.10 2.65 9.37
N ARG A 34 -4.25 3.15 8.96
CA ARG A 34 -5.56 2.59 9.33
C ARG A 34 -5.82 1.29 8.57
N GLU A 35 -5.48 1.25 7.29
CA GLU A 35 -5.61 0.04 6.46
C GLU A 35 -4.68 -1.09 6.92
N GLU A 36 -3.51 -0.78 7.48
CA GLU A 36 -2.62 -1.77 8.12
C GLU A 36 -3.28 -2.50 9.31
N ILE A 37 -4.21 -1.86 10.00
CA ILE A 37 -4.83 -2.36 11.26
C ILE A 37 -6.20 -3.00 10.99
N LEU A 38 -6.82 -2.72 9.85
CA LEU A 38 -8.12 -3.27 9.47
C LEU A 38 -7.95 -4.53 8.62
N PRO A 39 -8.20 -5.73 9.16
CA PRO A 39 -8.10 -6.97 8.39
C PRO A 39 -9.13 -7.08 7.26
N ASN A 40 -10.14 -6.19 7.26
CA ASN A 40 -11.22 -6.13 6.29
C ASN A 40 -11.15 -4.81 5.51
N THR A 41 -10.01 -4.55 4.86
CA THR A 41 -9.97 -3.47 3.86
C THR A 41 -10.97 -3.77 2.74
N ILE A 42 -11.66 -2.75 2.24
CA ILE A 42 -12.65 -2.91 1.17
C ILE A 42 -11.95 -3.14 -0.17
N LEU A 43 -12.59 -3.85 -1.10
CA LEU A 43 -12.05 -4.13 -2.44
C LEU A 43 -11.55 -2.86 -3.14
N GLU A 44 -12.26 -1.75 -2.99
CA GLU A 44 -11.87 -0.45 -3.53
C GLU A 44 -10.46 0.01 -3.09
N ASN A 45 -10.06 -0.27 -1.85
CA ASN A 45 -8.74 0.07 -1.35
C ASN A 45 -7.67 -0.87 -1.93
N LEU A 46 -8.01 -2.14 -2.17
CA LEU A 46 -7.10 -3.10 -2.81
C LEU A 46 -6.83 -2.72 -4.27
N ASP A 47 -7.88 -2.34 -5.00
CA ASP A 47 -7.76 -1.84 -6.37
C ASP A 47 -6.94 -0.55 -6.41
N LEU A 48 -7.20 0.38 -5.48
CA LEU A 48 -6.44 1.64 -5.37
C LEU A 48 -4.94 1.39 -5.14
N ILE A 49 -4.58 0.49 -4.22
CA ILE A 49 -3.18 0.17 -3.92
C ILE A 49 -2.53 -0.51 -5.13
N SER A 50 -3.23 -1.45 -5.76
CA SER A 50 -2.73 -2.20 -6.92
C SER A 50 -2.46 -1.25 -8.09
N ASP A 51 -3.40 -0.36 -8.40
CA ASP A 51 -3.23 0.67 -9.43
C ASP A 51 -2.07 1.64 -9.09
N TYR A 52 -2.00 2.11 -7.83
CA TYR A 52 -0.94 3.02 -7.38
C TYR A 52 0.47 2.45 -7.60
N PHE A 53 0.68 1.19 -7.22
CA PHE A 53 1.96 0.50 -7.39
C PHE A 53 2.15 -0.13 -8.78
N LYS A 54 1.14 -0.02 -9.66
CA LYS A 54 1.11 -0.65 -10.99
C LYS A 54 1.36 -2.17 -10.90
N ILE A 55 0.67 -2.81 -9.97
CA ILE A 55 0.71 -4.25 -9.74
C ILE A 55 -0.66 -4.80 -10.13
N GLU A 56 -0.70 -5.89 -10.88
CA GLU A 56 -1.96 -6.61 -11.15
C GLU A 56 -2.54 -7.15 -9.84
N ILE A 57 -3.86 -7.05 -9.67
CA ILE A 57 -4.53 -7.42 -8.41
C ILE A 57 -4.26 -8.90 -8.03
N ASP A 58 -4.14 -9.78 -9.02
CA ASP A 58 -3.79 -11.19 -8.81
C ASP A 58 -2.37 -11.37 -8.25
N ASP A 59 -1.41 -10.61 -8.78
CA ASP A 59 -0.02 -10.61 -8.32
C ASP A 59 0.08 -10.07 -6.89
N PHE A 60 -0.70 -9.04 -6.57
CA PHE A 60 -0.80 -8.50 -5.22
C PHE A 60 -1.23 -9.60 -4.22
N PHE A 61 -2.29 -10.36 -4.53
CA PHE A 61 -2.76 -11.45 -3.66
C PHE A 61 -1.74 -12.58 -3.53
N GLN A 62 -1.02 -12.94 -4.59
CA GLN A 62 0.07 -13.93 -4.49
C GLN A 62 1.20 -13.44 -3.59
N LEU A 63 1.56 -12.16 -3.68
CA LEU A 63 2.60 -11.56 -2.84
C LEU A 63 2.20 -11.59 -1.36
N VAL A 64 0.96 -11.21 -1.03
CA VAL A 64 0.41 -11.30 0.34
C VAL A 64 0.41 -12.74 0.85
N LYS A 65 -0.02 -13.70 0.03
CA LYS A 65 -0.03 -15.14 0.36
C LYS A 65 1.37 -15.69 0.66
N ASN A 66 2.38 -15.23 -0.08
CA ASN A 66 3.77 -15.66 0.12
C ASN A 66 4.38 -15.09 1.42
N ILE A 67 3.96 -13.90 1.84
CA ILE A 67 4.39 -13.28 3.09
C ILE A 67 3.71 -13.93 4.30
N THR A 68 2.42 -14.23 4.20
CA THR A 68 1.66 -14.87 5.29
C THR A 68 2.12 -16.29 5.58
N LYS A 69 2.51 -17.08 4.57
CA LYS A 69 3.08 -18.43 4.76
C LYS A 69 4.47 -18.46 5.39
N LYS A 70 5.17 -17.32 5.44
CA LYS A 70 6.50 -17.21 6.07
C LYS A 70 6.43 -16.85 7.57
N LYS A 71 5.24 -16.56 8.10
CA LYS A 71 4.97 -16.42 9.53
C LYS A 71 4.42 -17.72 10.10
#